data_AF-A0A937KFG3-F1
#
_entry.id   AF-A0A937KFG3-F1
#
_cell.length_a   1.000
_cell.length_b   1.000
_cell.length_c   1.000
_cell.angle_alpha   90.00
_cell.angle_beta   90.00
_cell.angle_gamma   90.00
#
_symmetry.space_group_name_H-M   'P 1'
#
loop_
_entity.id
_entity.type
_entity.pdbx_description
1 polymer ?
#
loop_
_entity_poly.entity_id
_entity_poly.type
_entity_poly.pdbx_seq_one_letter_code
_entity_poly.pdbx_strand_id
1 'polypeptide(L)'
;MLHYSTYTNSKSKLWVTFVHGAGGSSSIWFKQIREFSKHFNVLMIDLRGHGKSKRSFLNAFKKKYTFTSIAQDIVDVLDKEKIKSSHFVGISLGTILIRQIAETYPKRIKSMVMAGAIMKLNVRSQILMRFGNLFKSIVPYLWIYRLFAYIIMPKKNHKESRLLFVREAKKLYKKEFMRWYKLTSDLNPLLKLFRQIDIKIPTLYLMGSEDYMFLPSIKQISKSQKLSQLSVVENSGHVVNVDQPTEFNNRAISFIRSLK
;
A
#
# COMPACT_ATOMS: atom_id res chain seq x y z
N MET A 1 2.66 -16.59 10.17
CA MET A 1 3.50 -15.40 9.99
C MET A 1 3.62 -15.10 8.50
N LEU A 2 3.75 -13.83 8.12
CA LEU A 2 3.94 -13.44 6.73
C LEU A 2 5.32 -13.87 6.22
N HIS A 3 5.41 -14.17 4.93
CA HIS A 3 6.67 -14.20 4.20
C HIS A 3 7.19 -12.76 4.04
N TYR A 4 8.50 -12.60 4.17
CA TYR A 4 9.18 -11.34 3.97
C TYR A 4 10.62 -11.59 3.51
N SER A 5 11.28 -10.53 3.05
CA SER A 5 12.71 -10.54 2.71
C SER A 5 13.36 -9.30 3.30
N THR A 6 14.60 -9.44 3.75
CA THR A 6 15.40 -8.36 4.31
C THR A 6 16.62 -8.09 3.43
N TYR A 7 16.97 -6.82 3.29
CA TYR A 7 18.21 -6.38 2.66
C TYR A 7 18.90 -5.45 3.64
N THR A 8 19.93 -5.95 4.30
CA THR A 8 20.62 -5.23 5.37
C THR A 8 21.71 -4.32 4.82
N ASN A 9 21.90 -3.19 5.49
CA ASN A 9 22.99 -2.25 5.23
C ASN A 9 23.73 -2.05 6.54
N SER A 10 24.95 -2.60 6.63
CA SER A 10 25.78 -2.56 7.84
C SER A 10 26.11 -1.14 8.33
N LYS A 11 26.01 -0.14 7.45
CA LYS A 11 26.27 1.27 7.76
C LYS A 11 25.03 2.03 8.25
N SER A 12 23.85 1.39 8.28
CA SER A 12 22.59 2.03 8.66
C SER A 12 21.92 1.31 9.83
N LYS A 13 21.41 2.09 10.78
CA LYS A 13 20.54 1.59 11.85
C LYS A 13 19.05 1.80 11.55
N LEU A 14 18.75 2.51 10.46
CA LEU A 14 17.39 2.84 10.06
C LEU A 14 16.79 1.70 9.24
N TRP A 15 15.51 1.40 9.50
CA TRP A 15 14.73 0.43 8.77
C TRP A 15 13.68 1.13 7.90
N VAL A 16 13.47 0.58 6.70
CA VAL A 16 12.36 0.93 5.81
C VAL A 16 11.53 -0.32 5.53
N THR A 17 10.26 -0.29 5.91
CA THR A 17 9.32 -1.39 5.70
C THR A 17 8.39 -1.07 4.53
N PHE A 18 8.42 -1.91 3.50
CA PHE A 18 7.59 -1.79 2.31
C PHE A 18 6.32 -2.63 2.41
N VAL A 19 5.17 -2.00 2.15
CA VAL A 19 3.83 -2.62 2.21
C VAL A 19 3.13 -2.46 0.87
N HIS A 20 2.97 -3.56 0.14
CA HIS A 20 2.37 -3.53 -1.21
C HIS A 20 0.85 -3.30 -1.20
N GLY A 21 0.32 -2.96 -2.38
CA GLY A 21 -1.11 -2.74 -2.61
C GLY A 21 -1.93 -4.02 -2.80
N ALA A 22 -3.23 -3.86 -3.09
CA ALA A 22 -4.14 -4.97 -3.30
C ALA A 22 -3.76 -5.78 -4.54
N GLY A 23 -3.86 -7.10 -4.47
CA GLY A 23 -3.56 -7.96 -5.61
C GLY A 23 -2.12 -7.88 -6.08
N GLY A 24 -1.18 -7.40 -5.25
CA GLY A 24 0.27 -7.31 -5.52
C GLY A 24 1.10 -8.29 -4.68
N SER A 25 2.42 -8.13 -4.69
CA SER A 25 3.36 -8.77 -3.76
C SER A 25 4.56 -7.84 -3.55
N SER A 26 5.53 -8.24 -2.73
CA SER A 26 6.81 -7.53 -2.57
C SER A 26 7.54 -7.29 -3.90
N SER A 27 7.25 -8.07 -4.95
CA SER A 27 7.83 -7.88 -6.29
C SER A 27 7.53 -6.51 -6.92
N ILE A 28 6.48 -5.80 -6.49
CA ILE A 28 6.18 -4.44 -6.97
C ILE A 28 7.30 -3.44 -6.65
N TRP A 29 8.14 -3.76 -5.66
CA TRP A 29 9.23 -2.91 -5.18
C TRP A 29 10.57 -3.22 -5.86
N PHE A 30 10.60 -4.07 -6.89
CA PHE A 30 11.84 -4.45 -7.58
C PHE A 30 12.68 -3.23 -8.02
N LYS A 31 12.03 -2.18 -8.53
CA LYS A 31 12.70 -0.94 -8.98
C LYS A 31 13.18 -0.04 -7.81
N GLN A 32 12.76 -0.33 -6.57
CA GLN A 32 13.12 0.45 -5.36
C GLN A 32 14.27 -0.21 -4.58
N ILE A 33 14.38 -1.54 -4.58
CA ILE A 33 15.28 -2.30 -3.68
C ILE A 33 16.70 -1.74 -3.72
N ARG A 34 17.29 -1.65 -4.93
CA ARG A 34 18.68 -1.26 -5.12
C ARG A 34 18.98 0.12 -4.54
N GLU A 35 18.11 1.10 -4.74
CA GLU A 35 18.35 2.48 -4.28
C GLU A 35 18.13 2.61 -2.77
N PHE A 36 17.08 2.01 -2.22
CA PHE A 36 16.82 2.07 -0.78
C PHE A 36 17.89 1.32 0.04
N SER A 37 18.36 0.17 -0.43
CA SER A 37 19.39 -0.62 0.27
C SER A 37 20.75 0.09 0.36
N LYS A 38 21.03 1.11 -0.46
CA LYS A 38 22.23 1.96 -0.32
C LYS A 38 22.20 2.80 0.96
N HIS A 39 21.03 3.04 1.54
CA HIS A 39 20.83 4.00 2.64
C HIS A 39 20.23 3.39 3.91
N PHE A 40 19.46 2.31 3.78
CA PHE A 40 18.67 1.75 4.87
C PHE A 40 18.74 0.22 4.89
N ASN A 41 18.39 -0.36 6.05
CA ASN A 41 17.93 -1.74 6.07
C ASN A 41 16.50 -1.77 5.50
N VAL A 42 16.24 -2.69 4.58
CA VAL A 42 14.96 -2.77 3.87
C VAL A 42 14.24 -4.06 4.26
N LEU A 43 13.00 -3.94 4.69
CA LEU A 43 12.09 -5.05 4.95
C LEU A 43 10.96 -5.04 3.93
N MET A 44 10.81 -6.10 3.15
CA MET A 44 9.73 -6.25 2.17
C MET A 44 8.80 -7.37 2.59
N ILE A 45 7.52 -7.06 2.69
CA ILE A 45 6.51 -7.99 3.22
C ILE A 45 5.57 -8.40 2.10
N ASP A 46 5.29 -9.71 2.00
CA ASP A 46 4.13 -10.20 1.27
C ASP A 46 2.93 -10.25 2.23
N LEU A 47 1.88 -9.47 1.95
CA LEU A 47 0.66 -9.48 2.74
C LEU A 47 0.01 -10.86 2.71
N ARG A 48 -0.80 -11.17 3.74
CA ARG A 48 -1.51 -12.44 3.82
C ARG A 48 -2.25 -12.77 2.52
N GLY A 49 -2.10 -14.00 2.07
CA GLY A 49 -2.70 -14.48 0.83
C GLY A 49 -1.98 -14.08 -0.46
N HIS A 50 -1.01 -13.18 -0.39
CA HIS A 50 -0.27 -12.67 -1.54
C HIS A 50 1.15 -13.24 -1.59
N GLY A 51 1.78 -13.18 -2.76
CA GLY A 51 3.17 -13.61 -2.97
C GLY A 51 3.45 -15.00 -2.40
N LYS A 52 4.46 -15.09 -1.53
CA LYS A 52 4.83 -16.32 -0.80
C LYS A 52 4.13 -16.46 0.55
N SER A 53 3.34 -15.48 0.99
CA SER A 53 2.47 -15.54 2.17
C SER A 53 1.18 -16.34 1.95
N LYS A 54 1.27 -17.45 1.21
CA LYS A 54 0.14 -18.35 0.98
C LYS A 54 -0.22 -19.07 2.29
N ARG A 55 -1.53 -19.29 2.48
CA ARG A 55 -2.06 -19.80 3.75
C ARG A 55 -1.62 -21.26 3.94
N SER A 56 -0.90 -21.55 5.02
CA SER A 56 -0.82 -22.92 5.57
C SER A 56 -2.15 -23.28 6.24
N PHE A 57 -2.57 -24.56 6.14
CA PHE A 57 -3.81 -25.10 6.71
C PHE A 57 -4.00 -24.75 8.19
N LEU A 58 -2.91 -24.61 8.95
CA LEU A 58 -2.91 -24.28 10.38
C LEU A 58 -3.43 -22.85 10.70
N ASN A 59 -3.37 -21.92 9.73
CA ASN A 59 -3.85 -20.54 9.91
C ASN A 59 -5.33 -20.37 9.55
N ALA A 60 -6.04 -21.47 9.27
CA ALA A 60 -7.42 -21.44 8.81
C ALA A 60 -8.41 -20.93 9.85
N PHE A 61 -8.15 -21.20 11.14
CA PHE A 61 -9.13 -21.15 12.22
C PHE A 61 -8.97 -19.98 13.22
N LYS A 62 -7.90 -19.17 13.18
CA LYS A 62 -7.53 -18.33 14.35
C LYS A 62 -7.65 -16.80 14.27
N LYS A 63 -7.86 -16.15 13.11
CA LYS A 63 -8.01 -14.67 13.07
C LYS A 63 -9.12 -14.22 12.10
N LYS A 64 -10.02 -13.34 12.58
CA LYS A 64 -10.97 -12.61 11.73
C LYS A 64 -10.19 -11.84 10.65
N TYR A 65 -10.73 -11.76 9.45
CA TYR A 65 -10.11 -11.03 8.34
C TYR A 65 -10.51 -9.56 8.44
N THR A 66 -9.70 -8.74 9.11
CA THR A 66 -9.92 -7.29 9.30
C THR A 66 -8.64 -6.50 9.02
N PHE A 67 -8.75 -5.19 8.73
CA PHE A 67 -7.57 -4.32 8.58
C PHE A 67 -6.66 -4.35 9.81
N THR A 68 -7.23 -4.31 11.02
CA THR A 68 -6.48 -4.44 12.29
C THR A 68 -5.69 -5.74 12.36
N SER A 69 -6.30 -6.88 11.99
CA SER A 69 -5.62 -8.16 12.02
C SER A 69 -4.45 -8.24 11.03
N ILE A 70 -4.59 -7.59 9.86
CA ILE A 70 -3.55 -7.58 8.82
C ILE A 70 -2.41 -6.63 9.23
N ALA A 71 -2.75 -5.48 9.81
CA ALA A 71 -1.79 -4.56 10.42
C ALA A 71 -0.98 -5.26 11.52
N GLN A 72 -1.62 -6.04 12.39
CA GLN A 72 -0.93 -6.86 13.40
C GLN A 72 0.03 -7.85 12.75
N ASP A 73 -0.35 -8.55 11.66
CA ASP A 73 0.57 -9.49 11.01
C ASP A 73 1.85 -8.79 10.50
N ILE A 74 1.78 -7.52 10.07
CA ILE A 74 2.95 -6.72 9.68
C ILE A 74 3.81 -6.41 10.92
N VAL A 75 3.18 -6.02 12.03
CA VAL A 75 3.86 -5.75 13.30
C VAL A 75 4.55 -7.00 13.84
N ASP A 76 3.91 -8.17 13.73
CA ASP A 76 4.47 -9.47 14.12
C ASP A 76 5.78 -9.77 13.37
N VAL A 77 5.90 -9.36 12.09
CA VAL A 77 7.17 -9.48 11.34
C VAL A 77 8.24 -8.56 11.90
N LEU A 78 7.90 -7.31 12.24
CA LEU A 78 8.86 -6.39 12.87
C LEU A 78 9.34 -6.94 14.22
N ASP A 79 8.45 -7.55 15.01
CA ASP A 79 8.80 -8.15 16.31
C ASP A 79 9.76 -9.32 16.15
N LYS A 80 9.50 -10.21 15.18
CA LYS A 80 10.42 -11.32 14.88
C LYS A 80 11.82 -10.82 14.49
N GLU A 81 11.89 -9.78 13.66
CA GLU A 81 13.16 -9.18 13.23
C GLU A 81 13.75 -8.23 14.28
N LYS A 82 13.13 -8.10 15.46
CA LYS A 82 13.53 -7.20 16.55
C LYS A 82 13.62 -5.73 16.13
N ILE A 83 12.81 -5.33 15.14
CA ILE A 83 12.72 -3.95 14.63
C ILE A 83 11.77 -3.15 15.51
N LYS A 84 12.34 -2.31 16.39
CA LYS A 84 11.55 -1.47 17.32
C LYS A 84 10.66 -0.47 16.57
N SER A 85 11.18 0.20 15.55
CA SER A 85 10.43 1.15 14.71
C SER A 85 11.04 1.20 13.30
N SER A 86 10.21 1.59 12.32
CA SER A 86 10.60 1.65 10.91
C SER A 86 9.99 2.87 10.23
N HIS A 87 10.61 3.34 9.15
CA HIS A 87 9.96 4.20 8.17
C HIS A 87 9.10 3.32 7.26
N PHE A 88 7.83 3.65 7.09
CA PHE A 88 6.93 2.82 6.29
C PHE A 88 6.73 3.41 4.91
N VAL A 89 6.83 2.59 3.88
CA VAL A 89 6.58 2.96 2.49
C VAL A 89 5.47 2.06 1.96
N GLY A 90 4.37 2.66 1.50
CA GLY A 90 3.22 1.91 1.01
C GLY A 90 2.68 2.44 -0.30
N ILE A 91 2.01 1.55 -1.03
CA ILE A 91 1.31 1.87 -2.26
C ILE A 91 -0.15 1.44 -2.16
N SER A 92 -1.09 2.32 -2.51
CA SER A 92 -2.52 2.00 -2.59
C SER A 92 -3.06 1.39 -1.28
N LEU A 93 -3.60 0.16 -1.28
CA LEU A 93 -4.02 -0.56 -0.08
C LEU A 93 -2.95 -0.61 1.03
N GLY A 94 -1.66 -0.64 0.67
CA GLY A 94 -0.57 -0.58 1.63
C GLY A 94 -0.61 0.69 2.48
N THR A 95 -1.08 1.82 1.93
CA THR A 95 -1.23 3.07 2.70
C THR A 95 -2.35 2.97 3.73
N ILE A 96 -3.43 2.23 3.44
CA ILE A 96 -4.50 1.99 4.41
C ILE A 96 -3.98 1.16 5.60
N LEU A 97 -3.17 0.14 5.33
CA LEU A 97 -2.57 -0.70 6.36
C LEU A 97 -1.52 0.04 7.19
N ILE A 98 -0.66 0.83 6.54
CA ILE A 98 0.30 1.69 7.26
C ILE A 98 -0.43 2.67 8.16
N ARG A 99 -1.50 3.31 7.65
CA ARG A 99 -2.31 4.21 8.46
C ARG A 99 -2.99 3.49 9.61
N GLN A 100 -3.51 2.27 9.40
CA GLN A 100 -4.03 1.43 10.48
C GLN A 100 -2.97 1.18 11.56
N ILE A 101 -1.74 0.83 11.18
CA ILE A 101 -0.62 0.64 12.13
C ILE A 101 -0.31 1.96 12.84
N ALA A 102 -0.38 3.10 12.15
CA ALA A 102 -0.12 4.41 12.73
C ALA A 102 -1.13 4.77 13.83
N GLU A 103 -2.40 4.39 13.65
CA GLU A 103 -3.46 4.59 14.66
C GLU A 103 -3.34 3.62 15.84
N THR A 104 -2.91 2.38 15.61
CA THR A 104 -2.90 1.32 16.66
C THR A 104 -1.55 1.13 17.36
N TYR A 105 -0.45 1.37 16.66
CA TYR A 105 0.94 1.20 17.14
C TYR A 105 1.81 2.39 16.72
N PRO A 106 1.45 3.64 17.08
CA PRO A 106 2.13 4.85 16.60
C PRO A 106 3.65 4.83 16.86
N LYS A 107 4.09 4.28 18.00
CA LYS A 107 5.51 4.14 18.36
C LYS A 107 6.33 3.26 17.41
N ARG A 108 5.68 2.46 16.56
CA ARG A 108 6.35 1.58 15.57
C ARG A 108 6.68 2.31 14.28
N ILE A 109 6.13 3.49 14.04
CA ILE A 109 6.29 4.24 12.81
C ILE A 109 7.11 5.50 13.05
N LYS A 110 8.24 5.62 12.34
CA LYS A 110 9.05 6.84 12.35
C LYS A 110 8.55 7.88 11.36
N SER A 111 8.20 7.46 10.15
CA SER A 111 7.55 8.27 9.14
C SER A 111 6.81 7.40 8.14
N MET A 112 5.97 8.02 7.31
CA MET A 112 5.17 7.32 6.31
C MET A 112 5.38 7.95 4.93
N VAL A 113 5.75 7.14 3.93
CA VAL A 113 5.67 7.49 2.51
C VAL A 113 4.46 6.77 1.93
N MET A 114 3.43 7.56 1.62
CA MET A 114 2.10 7.10 1.24
C MET A 114 1.90 7.38 -0.25
N ALA A 115 2.30 6.43 -1.08
CA ALA A 115 2.16 6.55 -2.53
C ALA A 115 0.81 6.01 -3.02
N GLY A 116 0.23 6.66 -4.03
CA GLY A 116 -1.12 6.31 -4.51
C GLY A 116 -2.13 6.22 -3.36
N ALA A 117 -2.03 7.14 -2.40
CA ALA A 117 -2.69 7.02 -1.10
C ALA A 117 -4.21 7.07 -1.23
N ILE A 118 -4.88 6.15 -0.54
CA ILE A 118 -6.34 6.09 -0.49
C ILE A 118 -6.80 6.62 0.86
N MET A 119 -7.34 7.85 0.88
CA MET A 119 -7.92 8.48 2.08
C MET A 119 -9.42 8.75 1.96
N LYS A 120 -9.98 8.69 0.74
CA LYS A 120 -11.41 8.84 0.47
C LYS A 120 -11.75 8.11 -0.84
N LEU A 121 -12.86 7.39 -0.84
CA LEU A 121 -13.42 6.80 -2.06
C LEU A 121 -14.32 7.84 -2.74
N ASN A 122 -13.96 8.27 -3.94
CA ASN A 122 -14.81 9.12 -4.77
C ASN A 122 -16.02 8.35 -5.31
N VAL A 123 -17.01 9.06 -5.87
CA VAL A 123 -18.24 8.45 -6.40
C VAL A 123 -17.94 7.32 -7.40
N ARG A 124 -16.97 7.54 -8.31
CA ARG A 124 -16.56 6.53 -9.30
C ARG A 124 -16.03 5.24 -8.65
N SER A 125 -15.15 5.35 -7.65
CA SER A 125 -14.62 4.20 -6.91
C SER A 125 -15.71 3.48 -6.12
N GLN A 126 -16.66 4.21 -5.53
CA GLN A 126 -17.79 3.60 -4.82
C GLN A 126 -18.70 2.82 -5.76
N ILE A 127 -19.04 3.39 -6.93
CA ILE A 127 -19.81 2.70 -7.97
C ILE A 127 -19.06 1.45 -8.43
N LEU A 128 -17.75 1.58 -8.71
CA LEU A 128 -16.90 0.48 -9.15
C LEU A 128 -16.90 -0.68 -8.13
N MET A 129 -16.75 -0.36 -6.85
CA MET A 129 -16.75 -1.35 -5.76
C MET A 129 -18.13 -2.00 -5.56
N ARG A 130 -19.22 -1.23 -5.68
CA ARG A 130 -20.59 -1.77 -5.63
C ARG A 130 -20.84 -2.72 -6.79
N PHE A 131 -20.46 -2.33 -8.01
CA PHE A 131 -20.56 -3.17 -9.20
C PHE A 131 -19.79 -4.49 -9.02
N GLY A 132 -18.52 -4.43 -8.64
CA GLY A 132 -17.76 -5.66 -8.38
C GLY A 132 -18.34 -6.50 -7.23
N ASN A 133 -19.01 -5.90 -6.23
CA ASN A 133 -19.67 -6.65 -5.16
C ASN A 133 -20.88 -7.44 -5.64
N LEU A 134 -21.67 -6.87 -6.56
CA LEU A 134 -22.84 -7.52 -7.13
C LEU A 134 -22.45 -8.65 -8.08
N PHE A 135 -21.43 -8.43 -8.91
CA PHE A 135 -21.08 -9.35 -10.00
C PHE A 135 -19.94 -10.33 -9.71
N LYS A 136 -19.26 -10.25 -8.55
CA LYS A 136 -18.11 -11.13 -8.19
C LYS A 136 -18.40 -12.63 -8.23
N SER A 137 -19.67 -13.04 -8.12
CA SER A 137 -20.08 -14.44 -8.13
C SER A 137 -20.37 -14.97 -9.55
N ILE A 138 -20.64 -14.07 -10.50
CA ILE A 138 -21.10 -14.39 -11.86
C ILE A 138 -19.98 -14.15 -12.88
N VAL A 139 -19.27 -13.02 -12.75
CA VAL A 139 -18.21 -12.62 -13.68
C VAL A 139 -16.87 -13.20 -13.22
N PRO A 140 -16.05 -13.78 -14.13
CA PRO A 140 -14.71 -14.20 -13.80
C PRO A 140 -13.90 -13.07 -13.15
N TYR A 141 -13.33 -13.31 -11.97
CA TYR A 141 -12.68 -12.26 -11.17
C TYR A 141 -11.59 -11.51 -11.95
N LEU A 142 -10.87 -12.20 -12.85
CA LEU A 142 -9.84 -11.57 -13.70
C LEU A 142 -10.39 -10.51 -14.65
N TRP A 143 -11.64 -10.64 -15.09
CA TRP A 143 -12.27 -9.64 -15.96
C TRP A 143 -12.59 -8.38 -15.15
N ILE A 144 -13.07 -8.56 -13.92
CA ILE A 144 -13.28 -7.47 -12.95
C ILE A 144 -11.94 -6.76 -12.68
N TYR A 145 -10.85 -7.51 -12.45
CA TYR A 145 -9.52 -6.94 -12.27
C TYR A 145 -9.02 -6.14 -13.46
N ARG A 146 -9.18 -6.66 -14.69
CA ARG A 146 -8.77 -5.95 -15.91
C ARG A 146 -9.55 -4.65 -16.08
N LEU A 147 -10.86 -4.69 -15.83
CA LEU A 147 -11.71 -3.50 -15.85
C LEU A 147 -11.25 -2.49 -14.78
N PHE A 148 -11.03 -2.92 -13.55
CA PHE A 148 -10.59 -2.06 -12.45
C PHE A 148 -9.21 -1.46 -12.73
N ALA A 149 -8.28 -2.26 -13.27
CA ALA A 149 -6.95 -1.80 -13.67
C ALA A 149 -7.06 -0.69 -14.72
N TYR A 150 -7.93 -0.85 -15.72
CA TYR A 150 -8.12 0.16 -16.76
C TYR A 150 -8.77 1.42 -16.23
N ILE A 151 -9.78 1.30 -15.36
CA ILE A 151 -10.44 2.47 -14.77
C ILE A 151 -9.47 3.24 -13.87
N ILE A 152 -8.75 2.57 -12.96
CA ILE A 152 -7.82 3.25 -12.05
C ILE A 152 -6.62 3.85 -12.81
N MET A 153 -6.16 3.19 -13.87
CA MET A 153 -4.97 3.55 -14.63
C MET A 153 -5.28 3.64 -16.13
N PRO A 154 -5.99 4.67 -16.61
CA PRO A 154 -6.54 4.68 -17.97
C PRO A 154 -5.54 5.05 -19.07
N LYS A 155 -4.44 5.74 -18.75
CA LYS A 155 -3.54 6.31 -19.76
C LYS A 155 -2.54 5.28 -20.31
N LYS A 156 -2.00 5.55 -21.50
CA LYS A 156 -1.08 4.63 -22.19
C LYS A 156 0.20 4.35 -21.38
N ASN A 157 0.77 5.37 -20.75
CA ASN A 157 1.97 5.26 -19.90
C ASN A 157 1.77 4.37 -18.66
N HIS A 158 0.53 4.13 -18.19
CA HIS A 158 0.28 3.23 -17.05
C HIS A 158 0.20 1.74 -17.44
N LYS A 159 0.55 1.38 -18.68
CA LYS A 159 0.42 0.00 -19.20
C LYS A 159 1.19 -1.01 -18.35
N GLU A 160 2.42 -0.69 -17.94
CA GLU A 160 3.22 -1.57 -17.09
C GLU A 160 2.51 -1.84 -15.75
N SER A 161 2.05 -0.78 -15.09
CA SER A 161 1.32 -0.84 -13.83
C SER A 161 0.04 -1.67 -13.93
N ARG A 162 -0.74 -1.51 -15.01
CA ARG A 162 -1.92 -2.37 -15.28
C ARG A 162 -1.53 -3.84 -15.43
N LEU A 163 -0.49 -4.13 -16.22
CA LEU A 163 -0.04 -5.49 -16.47
C LEU A 163 0.47 -6.15 -15.20
N LEU A 164 1.21 -5.42 -14.36
CA LEU A 164 1.69 -5.89 -13.07
C LEU A 164 0.52 -6.22 -12.14
N PHE A 165 -0.45 -5.30 -12.00
CA PHE A 165 -1.63 -5.51 -11.18
C PHE A 165 -2.44 -6.75 -11.62
N VAL A 166 -2.69 -6.92 -12.93
CA VAL A 166 -3.41 -8.09 -13.45
C VAL A 166 -2.60 -9.39 -13.28
N ARG A 167 -1.28 -9.35 -13.47
CA ARG A 167 -0.41 -10.52 -13.30
C ARG A 167 -0.38 -10.99 -11.86
N GLU A 168 -0.28 -10.07 -10.91
CA GLU A 168 -0.27 -10.40 -9.49
C GLU A 168 -1.66 -10.86 -9.02
N ALA A 169 -2.75 -10.28 -9.54
CA ALA A 169 -4.10 -10.76 -9.29
C ALA A 169 -4.33 -12.20 -9.76
N LYS A 170 -3.73 -12.64 -10.88
CA LYS A 170 -3.78 -14.04 -11.34
C LYS A 170 -3.14 -15.02 -10.36
N LYS A 171 -2.14 -14.58 -9.60
CA LYS A 171 -1.46 -15.42 -8.59
C LYS A 171 -2.28 -15.54 -7.30
N LEU A 172 -3.27 -14.67 -7.10
CA LEU A 172 -4.19 -14.69 -5.97
C LEU A 172 -5.30 -15.72 -6.21
N TYR A 173 -5.44 -16.69 -5.32
CA TYR A 173 -6.50 -17.69 -5.44
C TYR A 173 -7.88 -17.08 -5.14
N LYS A 174 -8.93 -17.52 -5.84
CA LYS A 174 -10.31 -16.94 -5.80
C LYS A 174 -10.86 -16.71 -4.39
N LYS A 175 -10.63 -17.63 -3.46
CA LYS A 175 -11.12 -17.51 -2.07
C LYS A 175 -10.45 -16.33 -1.33
N GLU A 176 -9.19 -16.04 -1.61
CA GLU A 176 -8.48 -14.94 -0.97
C GLU A 176 -8.86 -13.59 -1.56
N PHE A 177 -9.10 -13.56 -2.88
CA PHE A 177 -9.75 -12.42 -3.51
C PHE A 177 -11.06 -12.07 -2.80
N MET A 178 -11.95 -13.04 -2.58
CA MET A 178 -13.24 -12.79 -1.93
C MET A 178 -13.10 -12.23 -0.51
N ARG A 179 -12.06 -12.60 0.24
CA ARG A 179 -11.80 -12.07 1.59
C ARG A 179 -11.34 -10.63 1.56
N TRP A 180 -10.35 -10.31 0.73
CA TRP A 180 -9.91 -8.94 0.50
C TRP A 180 -11.04 -8.07 -0.04
N TYR A 181 -11.85 -8.63 -0.93
CA TYR A 181 -13.02 -7.95 -1.46
C TYR A 181 -14.07 -7.71 -0.37
N LYS A 182 -14.26 -8.65 0.58
CA LYS A 182 -15.17 -8.43 1.72
C LYS A 182 -14.73 -7.27 2.61
N LEU A 183 -13.41 -7.06 2.81
CA LEU A 183 -12.90 -5.90 3.56
C LEU A 183 -13.32 -4.55 2.98
N THR A 184 -13.72 -4.51 1.72
CA THR A 184 -14.15 -3.27 1.08
C THR A 184 -15.39 -2.65 1.73
N SER A 185 -16.22 -3.43 2.42
CA SER A 185 -17.36 -2.91 3.20
C SER A 185 -16.91 -1.98 4.32
N ASP A 186 -15.75 -2.26 4.90
CA ASP A 186 -15.24 -1.56 6.09
C ASP A 186 -14.38 -0.34 5.71
N LEU A 187 -14.12 -0.14 4.41
CA LEU A 187 -13.25 0.94 3.93
C LEU A 187 -13.83 2.33 4.20
N ASN A 188 -15.10 2.57 3.88
CA ASN A 188 -15.69 3.90 4.06
C ASN A 188 -15.63 4.42 5.50
N PRO A 189 -16.06 3.65 6.54
CA PRO A 189 -15.95 4.10 7.91
C PRO A 189 -14.47 4.25 8.34
N LEU A 190 -13.60 3.34 7.95
CA LEU A 190 -12.17 3.41 8.28
C LEU A 190 -11.49 4.65 7.68
N LEU A 191 -11.73 4.93 6.40
CA LEU A 191 -11.20 6.12 5.74
C LEU A 191 -11.78 7.41 6.31
N LYS A 192 -13.04 7.39 6.80
CA LYS A 192 -13.62 8.54 7.51
C LYS A 192 -12.85 8.81 8.80
N LEU A 193 -12.56 7.78 9.59
CA LEU A 193 -11.75 7.88 10.81
C LEU A 193 -10.36 8.47 10.52
N PHE A 194 -9.66 7.98 9.50
CA PHE A 194 -8.32 8.46 9.13
C PHE A 194 -8.28 9.95 8.75
N ARG A 195 -9.40 10.51 8.27
CA ARG A 195 -9.49 11.95 7.96
C ARG A 195 -9.82 12.82 9.17
N GLN A 196 -10.39 12.23 10.22
CA GLN A 196 -10.73 12.94 11.46
C GLN A 196 -9.55 13.01 12.43
N ILE A 197 -8.64 12.04 12.38
CA ILE A 197 -7.47 12.00 13.26
C ILE A 197 -6.28 12.69 12.59
N ASP A 198 -5.74 13.71 13.26
CA ASP A 198 -4.47 14.33 12.87
C ASP A 198 -3.30 13.54 13.47
N ILE A 199 -2.75 12.63 12.68
CA ILE A 199 -1.60 11.82 13.09
C ILE A 199 -0.34 12.70 13.18
N LYS A 200 0.31 12.68 14.34
CA LYS A 200 1.56 13.39 14.61
C LYS A 200 2.81 12.63 14.14
N ILE A 201 2.72 12.01 12.97
CA ILE A 201 3.82 11.25 12.34
C ILE A 201 4.15 11.93 11.01
N PRO A 202 5.42 12.28 10.74
CA PRO A 202 5.84 12.84 9.46
C PRO A 202 5.37 11.97 8.30
N THR A 203 4.65 12.58 7.35
CA THR A 203 4.00 11.86 6.25
C THR A 203 4.30 12.54 4.91
N LEU A 204 4.86 11.79 3.96
CA LEU A 204 4.95 12.20 2.57
C LEU A 204 3.87 11.49 1.77
N TYR A 205 2.91 12.25 1.23
CA TYR A 205 2.04 11.78 0.16
C TYR A 205 2.76 11.92 -1.17
N LEU A 206 3.00 10.80 -1.85
CA LEU A 206 3.72 10.76 -3.13
C LEU A 206 2.76 10.28 -4.22
N MET A 207 2.14 11.23 -4.90
CA MET A 207 1.01 10.98 -5.80
C MET A 207 1.40 11.22 -7.26
N GLY A 208 0.83 10.47 -8.19
CA GLY A 208 0.98 10.78 -9.61
C GLY A 208 0.02 11.88 -10.05
N SER A 209 0.44 12.78 -10.93
CA SER A 209 -0.41 13.87 -11.45
C SER A 209 -1.64 13.36 -12.21
N GLU A 210 -1.60 12.11 -12.67
CA GLU A 210 -2.65 11.46 -13.46
C GLU A 210 -3.52 10.50 -12.61
N ASP A 211 -3.28 10.41 -11.30
CA ASP A 211 -4.14 9.69 -10.35
C ASP A 211 -5.43 10.49 -10.07
N TYR A 212 -6.28 10.56 -11.09
CA TYR A 212 -7.52 11.33 -11.07
C TYR A 212 -8.53 10.84 -10.01
N MET A 213 -8.38 9.60 -9.53
CA MET A 213 -9.30 9.02 -8.56
C MET A 213 -9.01 9.49 -7.14
N PHE A 214 -7.73 9.53 -6.75
CA PHE A 214 -7.34 9.69 -5.35
C PHE A 214 -6.61 11.00 -5.06
N LEU A 215 -5.83 11.55 -6.02
CA LEU A 215 -5.09 12.81 -5.84
C LEU A 215 -5.95 13.98 -5.35
N PRO A 216 -7.17 14.24 -5.87
CA PRO A 216 -7.97 15.38 -5.41
C PRO A 216 -8.25 15.35 -3.90
N SER A 217 -8.51 14.17 -3.34
CA SER A 217 -8.73 14.02 -1.91
C SER A 217 -7.47 14.26 -1.09
N ILE A 218 -6.32 13.82 -1.58
CA ILE A 218 -5.03 14.01 -0.92
C ILE A 218 -4.63 15.49 -0.94
N LYS A 219 -4.85 16.20 -2.05
CA LYS A 219 -4.65 17.67 -2.13
C LYS A 219 -5.46 18.44 -1.09
N GLN A 220 -6.64 17.96 -0.72
CA GLN A 220 -7.45 18.58 0.34
C GLN A 220 -6.89 18.26 1.73
N ILE A 221 -6.56 16.99 1.98
CA ILE A 221 -6.09 16.51 3.29
C ILE A 221 -4.71 17.07 3.65
N SER A 222 -3.80 17.15 2.68
CA SER A 222 -2.44 17.63 2.92
C SER A 222 -2.39 19.11 3.31
N LYS A 223 -3.43 19.90 2.97
CA LYS A 223 -3.53 21.30 3.38
C LYS A 223 -3.84 21.46 4.87
N SER A 224 -4.52 20.49 5.48
CA SER A 224 -4.92 20.56 6.90
C SER A 224 -3.96 19.85 7.85
N GLN A 225 -3.15 18.92 7.36
CA GLN A 225 -2.25 18.11 8.20
C GLN A 225 -0.84 18.70 8.25
N LYS A 226 -0.46 19.25 9.41
CA LYS A 226 0.77 20.03 9.60
C LYS A 226 2.07 19.25 9.33
N LEU A 227 2.11 17.96 9.64
CA LEU A 227 3.28 17.10 9.43
C LEU A 227 3.19 16.30 8.12
N SER A 228 2.28 16.68 7.23
CA SER A 228 2.15 16.07 5.91
C SER A 228 2.78 16.94 4.83
N GLN A 229 3.41 16.30 3.85
CA GLN A 229 3.91 16.92 2.64
C GLN A 229 3.26 16.22 1.44
N LEU A 230 2.87 16.96 0.41
CA LEU A 230 2.40 16.40 -0.84
C LEU A 230 3.44 16.65 -1.93
N SER A 231 3.97 15.58 -2.50
CA SER A 231 4.78 15.62 -3.72
C SER A 231 3.98 14.97 -4.85
N VAL A 232 3.71 15.74 -5.90
CA VAL A 232 3.07 15.25 -7.12
C VAL A 232 4.15 14.94 -8.17
N VAL A 233 4.10 13.75 -8.76
CA VAL A 233 5.03 13.30 -9.80
C VAL A 233 4.32 13.38 -11.14
N GLU A 234 4.90 14.13 -12.07
CA GLU A 234 4.35 14.29 -13.41
C GLU A 234 4.44 13.00 -14.24
N ASN A 235 3.55 12.88 -15.24
CA ASN A 235 3.49 11.71 -16.14
C ASN A 235 3.40 10.37 -15.40
N SER A 236 2.70 10.35 -14.26
CA SER A 236 2.53 9.19 -13.39
C SER A 236 1.07 9.03 -12.96
N GLY A 237 0.60 7.79 -12.90
CA GLY A 237 -0.73 7.42 -12.41
C GLY A 237 -0.70 6.98 -10.95
N HIS A 238 -1.62 6.06 -10.61
CA HIS A 238 -1.83 5.56 -9.25
C HIS A 238 -0.62 4.80 -8.68
N VAL A 239 0.18 4.14 -9.54
CA VAL A 239 1.28 3.25 -9.13
C VAL A 239 2.63 3.94 -9.39
N VAL A 240 2.86 5.04 -8.68
CA VAL A 240 3.99 5.97 -8.91
C VAL A 240 5.35 5.27 -8.89
N ASN A 241 5.52 4.28 -8.01
CA ASN A 241 6.78 3.54 -7.88
C ASN A 241 7.14 2.70 -9.12
N VAL A 242 6.14 2.36 -9.95
CA VAL A 242 6.30 1.62 -11.20
C VAL A 242 6.36 2.58 -12.39
N ASP A 243 5.44 3.56 -12.43
CA ASP A 243 5.32 4.53 -13.52
C ASP A 243 6.55 5.46 -13.59
N GLN A 244 7.04 5.94 -12.44
CA GLN A 244 8.17 6.89 -12.32
C GLN A 244 9.13 6.45 -11.19
N PRO A 245 9.86 5.35 -11.37
CA PRO A 245 10.66 4.72 -10.30
C PRO A 245 11.79 5.61 -9.77
N THR A 246 12.47 6.35 -10.65
CA THR A 246 13.59 7.23 -10.28
C THR A 246 13.11 8.39 -9.42
N GLU A 247 12.07 9.10 -9.88
CA GLU A 247 11.44 10.18 -9.11
C GLU A 247 10.90 9.68 -7.77
N PHE A 248 10.27 8.49 -7.77
CA PHE A 248 9.80 7.87 -6.55
C PHE A 248 10.94 7.66 -5.55
N ASN A 249 12.02 7.01 -6.00
CA ASN A 249 13.16 6.68 -5.15
C ASN A 249 13.79 7.95 -4.57
N ASN A 250 14.09 8.93 -5.42
CA ASN A 250 14.76 10.18 -5.01
C ASN A 250 13.95 10.92 -3.95
N ARG A 251 12.64 11.13 -4.20
CA ARG A 251 11.77 11.90 -3.30
C ARG A 251 11.52 11.19 -1.98
N ALA A 252 11.25 9.88 -2.02
CA ALA A 252 11.00 9.09 -0.83
C ALA A 252 12.25 8.98 0.06
N ILE A 253 13.42 8.70 -0.54
CA ILE A 253 14.69 8.60 0.19
C ILE A 253 15.06 9.97 0.77
N SER A 254 14.93 11.05 -0.01
CA SER A 254 15.21 12.41 0.46
C SER A 254 14.36 12.77 1.67
N PHE A 255 13.05 12.52 1.62
CA PHE A 255 12.14 12.74 2.74
C PHE A 255 12.53 11.94 3.98
N ILE A 256 12.82 10.64 3.84
CA ILE A 256 13.23 9.83 5.00
C ILE A 256 14.53 10.36 5.62
N ARG A 257 15.49 10.78 4.77
CA ARG A 257 16.79 11.29 5.22
C ARG A 257 16.73 12.68 5.86
N SER A 258 15.70 13.49 5.57
CA SER A 258 15.55 14.82 6.16
C SER A 258 14.98 14.79 7.58
N LEU A 259 14.46 13.64 8.04
CA LEU A 259 13.85 13.46 9.36
C LEU A 259 14.85 12.99 10.43
N LYS A 260 16.15 13.24 10.21
CA LYS A 260 17.21 12.86 11.15
C LYS A 260 17.04 13.50 12.51
#